data_AF-A0A3B9I4P1-F1
#
_entry.id   AF-A0A3B9I4P1-F1
#
_cell.length_a   1.000
_cell.length_b   1.000
_cell.length_c   1.000
_cell.angle_alpha   90.00
_cell.angle_beta   90.00
_cell.angle_gamma   90.00
#
_symmetry.space_group_name_H-M   'P 1'
#
loop_
_entity.id
_entity.type
_entity.pdbx_description
1 polymer ?
#
loop_
_entity_poly.entity_id
_entity_poly.type
_entity_poly.pdbx_seq_one_letter_code
_entity_poly.pdbx_strand_id
1 'polypeptide(L)'
;MLCYTVSMRNSQGLSLMELIITIAILLIIIVPALNMLYFSATTNLAAQAALDASIDLQRVMEGIKGCDDLLGLHKDGNEHLLPTDNSIRYAIEPVSFYDVDQYTRLYHIQLSKVMDDEILLEMRGTTIIE
;
A
#
# COMPACT_ATOMS: atom_id res chain seq x y z
N MET A 1 60.13 -4.39 48.29
CA MET A 1 59.75 -5.19 47.11
C MET A 1 58.61 -6.11 47.54
N LEU A 2 57.37 -5.67 47.37
CA LEU A 2 56.16 -6.44 47.71
C LEU A 2 55.66 -7.06 46.41
N CYS A 3 55.89 -8.36 46.25
CA CYS A 3 55.33 -9.14 45.15
C CYS A 3 53.86 -9.42 45.45
N TYR A 4 52.98 -8.61 44.87
CA TYR A 4 51.56 -8.91 44.80
C TYR A 4 51.36 -10.04 43.79
N THR A 5 51.03 -11.24 44.27
CA THR A 5 50.52 -12.29 43.40
C THR A 5 49.11 -11.91 42.99
N VAL A 6 49.00 -11.29 41.81
CA VAL A 6 47.71 -11.18 41.11
C VAL A 6 47.25 -12.61 40.84
N SER A 7 46.28 -13.07 41.62
CA SER A 7 45.56 -14.31 41.33
C SER A 7 44.95 -14.16 39.94
N MET A 8 45.59 -14.75 38.92
CA MET A 8 44.98 -14.92 37.61
C MET A 8 43.71 -15.73 37.82
N ARG A 9 42.59 -15.01 37.82
CA ARG A 9 41.25 -15.56 37.87
C ARG A 9 41.11 -16.43 36.62
N ASN A 10 41.10 -17.73 36.89
CA ASN A 10 40.95 -18.84 35.96
C ASN A 10 40.20 -18.43 34.68
N SER A 11 40.89 -18.49 33.55
CA SER A 11 40.33 -18.39 32.20
C SER A 11 39.47 -19.63 31.93
N GLN A 12 38.32 -19.74 32.59
CA GLN A 12 37.33 -20.76 32.25
C GLN A 12 36.68 -20.33 30.94
N GLY A 13 37.25 -20.79 29.83
CA GLY A 13 36.58 -20.73 28.53
C GLY A 13 35.23 -21.44 28.60
N LEU A 14 34.24 -20.92 27.88
CA LEU A 14 32.92 -21.55 27.74
C LEU A 14 33.11 -23.04 27.42
N SER A 15 32.49 -23.90 28.22
CA SER A 15 32.40 -25.31 27.88
C SER A 15 31.70 -25.45 26.53
N LEU A 16 32.15 -26.39 25.69
CA LEU A 16 31.55 -26.65 24.39
C LEU A 16 30.04 -26.95 24.51
N MET A 17 29.63 -27.55 25.63
CA MET A 17 28.21 -27.73 25.97
C MET A 17 27.48 -26.43 26.31
N GLU A 18 28.10 -25.53 27.10
CA GLU A 18 27.50 -24.24 27.41
C GLU A 18 27.35 -23.37 26.15
N LEU A 19 28.29 -23.48 25.21
CA LEU A 19 28.23 -22.79 23.92
C LEU A 19 27.05 -23.30 23.06
N ILE A 20 26.86 -24.63 22.99
CA ILE A 20 25.74 -25.20 22.23
C ILE A 20 24.39 -24.81 22.84
N ILE A 21 24.27 -24.85 24.17
CA ILE A 21 23.05 -24.48 24.88
C ILE A 21 22.73 -23.00 24.68
N THR A 22 23.73 -22.12 24.78
CA THR A 22 23.54 -20.68 24.56
C THR A 22 23.12 -20.37 23.13
N ILE A 23 23.74 -21.00 22.12
CA ILE A 23 23.33 -20.86 20.71
C ILE A 23 21.90 -21.37 20.50
N ALA A 24 21.53 -22.50 21.09
CA ALA A 24 20.18 -23.06 20.97
C ALA A 24 19.11 -22.12 21.55
N ILE A 25 19.36 -21.53 22.73
CA ILE A 25 18.46 -20.54 23.34
C ILE A 25 18.39 -19.28 22.46
N LEU A 26 19.52 -18.83 21.91
CA LEU A 26 19.57 -17.67 21.02
C LEU A 26 18.69 -17.88 19.77
N LEU A 27 18.78 -19.07 19.15
CA LEU A 27 18.02 -19.40 17.95
C LEU A 27 16.51 -19.44 18.20
N ILE A 28 16.08 -19.94 19.37
CA ILE A 28 14.67 -19.94 19.76
C ILE A 28 14.09 -18.52 19.80
N ILE A 29 14.90 -17.52 20.17
CA ILE A 29 14.48 -16.12 20.28
C ILE A 29 14.60 -15.40 18.92
N ILE A 30 15.73 -15.58 18.22
CA ILE A 30 16.05 -14.82 17.01
C ILE A 30 15.14 -15.21 15.84
N VAL A 31 14.83 -16.49 15.66
CA VAL A 31 14.02 -16.96 14.53
C VAL A 31 12.62 -16.34 14.50
N PRO A 32 11.80 -16.36 15.57
CA PRO A 32 10.50 -15.71 15.58
C PRO A 32 10.61 -14.19 15.49
N ALA A 33 11.63 -13.57 16.10
CA ALA A 33 11.85 -12.13 16.00
C ALA A 33 12.11 -11.68 14.55
N LEU A 34 12.94 -12.41 13.81
CA LEU A 34 13.20 -12.15 12.39
C LEU A 34 11.95 -12.39 11.54
N ASN A 35 11.17 -13.43 11.81
CA ASN A 35 9.93 -13.68 11.09
C ASN A 35 8.89 -12.58 11.33
N MET A 36 8.77 -12.08 12.57
CA MET A 36 7.90 -10.94 12.87
C MET A 36 8.35 -9.66 12.17
N LEU A 37 9.65 -9.39 12.16
CA LEU A 37 10.22 -8.23 11.44
C LEU A 37 9.99 -8.33 9.94
N TYR A 38 10.21 -9.51 9.35
CA TYR A 38 9.97 -9.75 7.93
C TYR A 38 8.50 -9.54 7.57
N PHE A 39 7.58 -10.17 8.32
CA PHE A 39 6.15 -10.02 8.10
C PHE A 39 5.68 -8.57 8.30
N SER A 40 6.24 -7.87 9.29
CA SER A 40 5.94 -6.45 9.50
C SER A 40 6.43 -5.60 8.32
N ALA A 41 7.63 -5.87 7.80
CA ALA A 41 8.17 -5.12 6.66
C ALA A 41 7.36 -5.37 5.38
N THR A 42 7.01 -6.62 5.08
CA THR A 42 6.20 -6.95 3.89
C THR A 42 4.80 -6.36 3.99
N THR A 43 4.16 -6.46 5.16
CA THR A 43 2.82 -5.90 5.38
C THR A 43 2.85 -4.36 5.29
N ASN A 44 3.89 -3.73 5.82
CA ASN A 44 4.03 -2.27 5.75
C ASN A 44 4.24 -1.77 4.31
N LEU A 45 5.03 -2.47 3.51
CA LEU A 45 5.21 -2.14 2.09
C LEU A 45 3.90 -2.31 1.31
N ALA A 46 3.17 -3.40 1.52
CA ALA A 46 1.86 -3.62 0.89
C ALA A 46 0.85 -2.54 1.30
N ALA A 47 0.82 -2.18 2.58
CA ALA A 47 -0.04 -1.10 3.09
C ALA A 47 0.35 0.26 2.47
N GLN A 48 1.64 0.54 2.32
CA GLN A 48 2.10 1.77 1.70
C GLN A 48 1.72 1.84 0.21
N ALA A 49 1.88 0.76 -0.54
CA ALA A 49 1.45 0.70 -1.94
C ALA A 49 -0.07 0.91 -2.10
N ALA A 50 -0.88 0.36 -1.19
CA ALA A 50 -2.33 0.58 -1.18
C ALA A 50 -2.70 2.02 -0.80
N LEU A 51 -1.98 2.64 0.13
CA LEU A 51 -2.18 4.05 0.50
C LEU A 51 -1.83 4.98 -0.66
N ASP A 52 -0.70 4.76 -1.31
CA ASP A 52 -0.29 5.54 -2.48
C ASP A 52 -1.31 5.40 -3.61
N ALA A 53 -1.79 4.18 -3.87
CA ALA A 53 -2.87 3.93 -4.82
C ALA A 53 -4.17 4.69 -4.46
N SER A 54 -4.56 4.71 -3.18
CA SER A 54 -5.72 5.45 -2.72
C SER A 54 -5.56 6.96 -2.92
N ILE A 55 -4.38 7.51 -2.65
CA ILE A 55 -4.10 8.94 -2.82
C ILE A 55 -4.17 9.32 -4.30
N ASP A 56 -3.60 8.51 -5.19
CA ASP A 56 -3.65 8.76 -6.63
C ASP A 56 -5.08 8.71 -7.15
N LEU A 57 -5.85 7.69 -6.78
CA LEU A 57 -7.26 7.58 -7.17
C LEU A 57 -8.10 8.73 -6.62
N GLN A 58 -7.87 9.18 -5.37
CA GLN A 58 -8.55 10.34 -4.81
C GLN A 58 -8.23 11.62 -5.58
N ARG A 59 -6.95 11.87 -5.90
CA ARG A 59 -6.54 13.03 -6.69
C ARG A 59 -7.20 13.05 -8.07
N VAL A 60 -7.26 11.90 -8.72
CA VAL A 60 -7.95 11.77 -10.02
C VAL A 60 -9.44 11.98 -9.87
N MET A 61 -10.08 11.38 -8.86
CA MET A 61 -11.50 11.56 -8.59
C MET A 61 -11.85 13.04 -8.31
N GLU A 62 -11.04 13.73 -7.51
CA GLU A 62 -11.19 15.16 -7.24
C GLU A 62 -10.96 15.99 -8.50
N GLY A 63 -9.97 15.64 -9.31
CA GLY A 63 -9.73 16.28 -10.61
C GLY A 63 -10.92 16.13 -11.55
N ILE A 64 -11.51 14.94 -11.65
CA ILE A 64 -12.70 14.66 -12.46
C ILE A 64 -13.91 15.45 -11.93
N LYS A 65 -14.10 15.52 -10.61
CA LYS A 65 -15.21 16.28 -10.00
C LYS A 65 -15.03 17.79 -10.06
N GLY A 66 -13.79 18.27 -10.06
CA GLY A 66 -13.46 19.70 -10.04
C GLY A 66 -13.22 20.31 -11.43
N CYS A 67 -13.18 19.49 -12.48
CA CYS A 67 -13.04 19.98 -13.85
C CYS A 67 -14.43 20.16 -14.47
N ASP A 68 -14.78 21.41 -14.79
CA ASP A 68 -15.96 21.73 -15.60
C ASP A 68 -15.88 21.08 -17.01
N ASP A 69 -14.67 20.70 -17.45
CA ASP A 69 -14.38 20.14 -18.77
C ASP A 69 -14.28 18.60 -18.76
N LEU A 70 -15.26 17.95 -18.15
CA LEU A 70 -15.50 16.50 -18.32
C LEU A 70 -15.78 16.09 -19.78
N LEU A 71 -15.87 17.05 -20.71
CA LEU A 71 -16.18 16.85 -22.13
C LEU A 71 -15.10 16.07 -22.89
N GLY A 72 -13.85 16.04 -22.38
CA GLY A 72 -12.76 15.28 -22.98
C GLY A 72 -12.66 13.81 -22.53
N LEU A 73 -13.39 13.41 -21.48
CA LEU A 73 -13.42 12.03 -21.00
C LEU A 73 -14.59 11.27 -21.62
N HIS A 74 -14.39 9.99 -21.92
CA HIS A 74 -15.44 9.15 -22.48
C HIS A 74 -16.51 8.88 -21.42
N LYS A 75 -17.76 9.19 -21.76
CA LYS A 75 -18.96 9.05 -20.89
C LYS A 75 -19.87 7.93 -21.39
N ASP A 76 -19.27 6.82 -21.81
CA ASP A 76 -19.95 5.69 -22.44
C ASP A 76 -20.13 4.50 -21.48
N GLY A 77 -19.66 4.61 -20.24
CA GLY A 77 -19.64 3.53 -19.25
C GLY A 77 -18.61 2.44 -19.52
N ASN A 78 -17.79 2.56 -20.57
CA ASN A 78 -16.71 1.63 -20.85
C ASN A 78 -15.47 1.99 -20.03
N GLU A 79 -14.61 0.99 -19.81
CA GLU A 79 -13.31 1.23 -19.20
C GLU A 79 -12.35 1.88 -20.20
N HIS A 80 -11.77 3.00 -19.80
CA HIS A 80 -10.74 3.73 -20.54
C HIS A 80 -9.51 3.94 -19.66
N LEU A 81 -8.34 4.03 -20.28
CA LEU A 81 -7.10 4.39 -19.57
C LEU A 81 -7.02 5.91 -19.43
N LEU A 82 -6.64 6.38 -18.24
CA LEU A 82 -6.44 7.80 -18.00
C LEU A 82 -5.29 8.30 -18.91
N PRO A 83 -5.48 9.36 -19.71
CA PRO A 83 -4.47 9.82 -20.68
C PRO A 83 -3.13 10.23 -20.04
N THR A 84 -3.18 10.68 -18.79
CA THR A 84 -2.01 11.11 -18.02
C THR A 84 -1.33 9.99 -17.25
N ASP A 85 -2.03 8.87 -17.01
CA ASP A 85 -1.52 7.75 -16.22
C ASP A 85 -2.13 6.42 -16.68
N ASN A 86 -1.32 5.62 -17.38
CA ASN A 86 -1.71 4.31 -17.90
C ASN A 86 -1.93 3.24 -16.82
N SER A 87 -1.63 3.54 -15.55
CA SER A 87 -1.92 2.64 -14.43
C SER A 87 -3.35 2.81 -13.89
N ILE A 88 -4.07 3.85 -14.31
CA ILE A 88 -5.42 4.16 -13.83
C ILE A 88 -6.42 3.94 -14.97
N ARG A 89 -7.43 3.11 -14.70
CA ARG A 89 -8.61 2.98 -15.55
C ARG A 89 -9.76 3.76 -14.95
N TYR A 90 -10.59 4.32 -15.82
CA TYR A 90 -11.79 5.02 -15.47
C TYR A 90 -12.98 4.53 -16.30
N ALA A 91 -14.16 4.50 -15.69
CA ALA A 91 -15.43 4.33 -16.39
C ALA A 91 -16.39 5.39 -15.86
N ILE A 92 -17.00 6.14 -16.78
CA ILE A 92 -17.96 7.18 -16.44
C ILE A 92 -19.27 6.86 -17.14
N GLU A 93 -20.31 6.59 -16.36
CA GLU A 93 -21.64 6.26 -16.88
C GLU A 93 -22.68 7.28 -16.40
N PRO A 94 -23.60 7.71 -17.27
CA PRO A 94 -24.73 8.55 -16.85
C PRO A 94 -25.71 7.74 -16.01
N VAL A 95 -26.12 8.29 -14.87
CA VAL A 95 -27.15 7.68 -14.03
C VAL A 95 -28.52 7.97 -14.64
N SER A 96 -29.10 6.96 -15.28
CA SER A 96 -30.33 7.03 -16.08
C SER A 96 -31.59 7.52 -15.35
N PHE A 97 -31.56 7.64 -14.02
CA PHE A 97 -32.71 7.99 -13.18
C PHE A 97 -32.64 9.37 -12.52
N TYR A 98 -31.58 10.15 -12.76
CA TYR A 98 -31.39 11.50 -12.20
C TYR A 98 -31.18 12.52 -13.33
N ASP A 99 -32.25 12.81 -14.08
CA ASP A 99 -32.38 14.05 -14.84
C ASP A 99 -32.98 15.09 -13.89
N VAL A 100 -32.12 15.94 -13.30
CA VAL A 100 -32.58 16.99 -12.37
C VAL A 100 -33.25 18.12 -13.15
N ASP A 101 -32.77 18.37 -14.38
CA ASP A 101 -33.33 19.22 -15.44
C ASP A 101 -32.67 18.87 -16.79
N GLN A 102 -33.14 19.40 -17.93
CA GLN A 102 -32.56 19.11 -19.27
C GLN A 102 -31.05 19.38 -19.44
N TYR A 103 -30.43 20.06 -18.47
CA TYR A 103 -29.04 20.50 -18.49
C TYR A 103 -28.18 19.76 -17.46
N THR A 104 -28.76 19.25 -16.38
CA THR A 104 -28.00 18.71 -15.24
C THR A 104 -28.11 17.19 -15.14
N ARG A 105 -27.00 16.49 -15.40
CA ARG A 105 -26.94 15.02 -15.37
C ARG A 105 -25.98 14.52 -14.30
N LEU A 106 -26.45 13.52 -13.54
CA LEU A 106 -25.63 12.78 -12.60
C LEU A 106 -24.82 11.69 -13.33
N TYR A 107 -23.53 11.61 -13.03
CA TYR A 107 -22.64 10.58 -13.53
C TYR A 107 -22.07 9.74 -12.39
N HIS A 108 -22.00 8.44 -12.60
CA HIS A 108 -21.21 7.54 -11.77
C HIS A 108 -19.79 7.49 -12.33
N ILE A 109 -18.80 7.60 -11.45
CA ILE A 109 -17.38 7.53 -11.80
C ILE A 109 -16.81 6.33 -11.07
N GLN A 110 -16.28 5.39 -11.82
CA GLN A 110 -15.52 4.27 -11.32
C GLN A 110 -14.07 4.45 -11.72
N LEU A 111 -13.16 4.37 -10.77
CA LEU A 111 -11.72 4.40 -11.00
C LEU A 111 -11.10 3.13 -10.44
N SER A 112 -10.13 2.57 -11.15
CA SER A 112 -9.35 1.43 -10.67
C SER A 112 -7.88 1.63 -10.98
N LYS A 113 -7.02 1.41 -10.00
CA LYS A 113 -5.57 1.36 -10.22
C LYS A 113 -5.16 -0.08 -10.50
N VAL A 114 -4.48 -0.29 -11.61
CA VAL A 114 -4.03 -1.59 -12.08
C VAL A 114 -2.50 -1.66 -11.98
N MET A 115 -2.01 -2.76 -11.42
CA MET A 115 -0.59 -3.08 -11.34
C MET A 115 -0.42 -4.55 -11.72
N ASP A 116 0.42 -4.84 -12.71
CA ASP A 116 0.68 -6.21 -13.20
C ASP A 116 -0.60 -7.01 -13.54
N ASP A 117 -1.54 -6.37 -14.24
CA ASP A 117 -2.86 -6.91 -14.63
C ASP A 117 -3.81 -7.28 -13.48
N GLU A 118 -3.46 -6.97 -12.23
CA GLU A 118 -4.36 -7.06 -11.08
C GLU A 118 -4.89 -5.68 -10.67
N ILE A 119 -6.18 -5.63 -10.30
CA ILE A 119 -6.79 -4.42 -9.72
C ILE A 119 -6.29 -4.30 -8.29
N LEU A 120 -5.45 -3.31 -8.04
CA LEU A 120 -4.86 -3.05 -6.74
C LEU A 120 -5.83 -2.31 -5.81
N LEU A 121 -6.62 -1.40 -6.38
CA LEU A 121 -7.64 -0.66 -5.65
C LEU A 121 -8.73 -0.17 -6.61
N GLU A 122 -9.98 -0.19 -6.15
CA GLU A 122 -11.12 0.37 -6.85
C GLU A 122 -11.76 1.48 -6.01
N MET A 123 -12.16 2.57 -6.65
CA MET A 123 -12.82 3.70 -6.03
C MET A 123 -14.03 4.11 -6.86
N ARG A 124 -15.15 4.36 -6.18
CA ARG A 124 -16.39 4.80 -6.82
C ARG A 124 -16.80 6.17 -6.28
N GLY A 125 -17.37 6.96 -7.15
CA GLY A 125 -17.86 8.29 -6.84
C GLY A 125 -19.00 8.69 -7.74
N THR A 126 -19.57 9.85 -7.46
CA THR A 126 -20.58 10.48 -8.28
C THR A 126 -20.24 11.94 -8.48
N THR A 127 -20.55 12.46 -9.66
CA THR A 127 -20.46 13.90 -9.96
C THR A 127 -21.70 14.37 -10.69
N ILE A 128 -22.07 15.63 -10.48
CA ILE A 128 -23.16 16.29 -11.20
C ILE A 128 -22.50 17.24 -12.19
N ILE A 129 -22.93 17.22 -13.44
CA ILE A 129 -22.48 18.15 -14.48
C ILE A 129 -23.72 18.92 -14.95
N GLU A 130 -23.65 20.26 -14.88
CA GLU A 130 -24.65 21.20 -15.38
C GLU A 130 -24.40 21.63 -16.83
#